data_AF-A0A4Q3JSU1-F1
#
_entry.id   AF-A0A4Q3JSU1-F1
#
_cell.length_a   1.000
_cell.length_b   1.000
_cell.length_c   1.000
_cell.angle_alpha   90.00
_cell.angle_beta   90.00
_cell.angle_gamma   90.00
#
_symmetry.space_group_name_H-M   'P 1'
#
loop_
_entity.id
_entity.type
_entity.pdbx_description
1 polymer ?
#
loop_
_entity_poly.entity_id
_entity_poly.type
_entity_poly.pdbx_seq_one_letter_code
_entity_poly.pdbx_strand_id
1 'polypeptide(L)'
;MATVLKPPAPLLWPADARTLFLAGSIEMGAAPPWQDEVERSLSDDDTLVVLNPRRDDWDASWPQSPADARFRGQVEWELEAQERADLIVMYFAPTTRAPITLLELGLAARGGRLVVCCPDGFWRQGNVQIVCERYGVPVVDDLTALVASARAKLARG
;
A
#
# COMPACT_ATOMS: atom_id res chain seq x y z
N MET A 1 0.97 11.76 16.82
CA MET A 1 0.25 11.46 15.57
C MET A 1 1.12 10.55 14.74
N ALA A 2 0.54 9.65 13.94
CA ALA A 2 1.31 8.81 13.03
C ALA A 2 2.18 9.66 12.11
N THR A 3 3.43 9.22 11.91
CA THR A 3 4.33 9.87 10.97
C THR A 3 4.06 9.35 9.57
N VAL A 4 3.96 10.22 8.58
CA VAL A 4 3.78 9.83 7.18
C VAL A 4 5.05 10.13 6.40
N LEU A 5 5.58 9.12 5.71
CA LEU A 5 6.69 9.25 4.76
C LEU A 5 6.19 9.01 3.35
N LYS A 6 6.56 9.91 2.43
CA LYS A 6 6.23 9.85 1.00
C LYS A 6 7.50 9.96 0.16
N PRO A 7 7.57 9.35 -1.03
CA PRO A 7 8.67 9.58 -1.95
C PRO A 7 8.76 11.08 -2.33
N PRO A 8 9.96 11.64 -2.51
CA PRO A 8 11.27 10.98 -2.46
C PRO A 8 11.95 11.07 -1.07
N ALA A 9 11.20 11.28 0.02
CA ALA A 9 11.78 11.38 1.35
C ALA A 9 12.52 10.07 1.71
N PRO A 10 13.68 10.14 2.39
CA PRO A 10 14.42 8.95 2.75
C PRO A 10 13.61 8.07 3.72
N LEU A 11 13.71 6.76 3.55
CA LEU A 11 13.08 5.77 4.41
C LEU A 11 13.87 5.66 5.73
N LEU A 12 13.64 6.62 6.63
CA LEU A 12 14.30 6.71 7.94
C LEU A 12 13.25 6.92 9.04
N TRP A 13 13.32 6.12 10.10
CA TRP A 13 12.44 6.18 11.26
C TRP A 13 13.15 5.64 12.51
N PRO A 14 12.63 5.91 13.73
CA PRO A 14 13.13 5.33 14.96
C PRO A 14 13.07 3.79 14.94
N ALA A 15 14.04 3.12 15.58
CA ALA A 15 14.16 1.66 15.54
C ALA A 15 12.98 0.91 16.20
N ASP A 16 12.26 1.58 17.10
CA ASP A 16 11.09 1.09 17.82
C ASP A 16 9.76 1.44 17.13
N ALA A 17 9.80 2.16 16.01
CA ALA A 17 8.60 2.50 15.26
C ALA A 17 8.07 1.28 14.50
N ARG A 18 6.75 1.09 14.55
CA ARG A 18 6.03 0.13 13.69
C ARG A 18 5.79 0.78 12.33
N THR A 19 5.82 -0.01 11.27
CA THR A 19 5.71 0.50 9.90
C THR A 19 4.57 -0.15 9.11
N LEU A 20 3.86 0.67 8.35
CA LEU A 20 2.75 0.25 7.49
C LEU A 20 2.92 0.81 6.08
N PHE A 21 3.01 -0.04 5.06
CA PHE A 21 3.02 0.37 3.66
C PHE A 21 1.62 0.36 3.04
N LEU A 22 1.28 1.41 2.29
CA LEU A 22 0.00 1.58 1.59
C LEU A 22 0.11 1.19 0.11
N ALA A 23 0.13 -0.12 -0.18
CA ALA A 23 0.11 -0.62 -1.56
C ALA A 23 -1.29 -0.46 -2.16
N GLY A 24 -1.39 -0.28 -3.48
CA GLY A 24 -2.71 -0.27 -4.12
C GLY A 24 -2.88 0.70 -5.25
N SER A 25 -4.15 0.84 -5.64
CA SER A 25 -4.57 1.67 -6.75
C SER A 25 -4.17 3.13 -6.56
N ILE A 26 -3.32 3.63 -7.46
CA ILE A 26 -3.00 5.05 -7.66
C ILE A 26 -3.23 5.34 -9.15
N GLU A 27 -4.50 5.45 -9.52
CA GLU A 27 -4.90 5.77 -10.89
C GLU A 27 -5.54 7.15 -10.88
N MET A 28 -4.80 8.17 -11.34
CA MET A 28 -5.20 9.57 -11.26
C MET A 28 -6.55 9.79 -11.95
N GLY A 29 -7.57 10.15 -11.17
CA GLY A 29 -8.93 10.40 -11.65
C GLY A 29 -9.87 9.18 -11.66
N ALA A 30 -9.36 7.96 -11.46
CA ALA A 30 -10.16 6.74 -11.39
C ALA A 30 -10.15 6.10 -9.98
N ALA A 31 -9.03 6.18 -9.26
CA ALA A 31 -8.94 5.73 -7.88
C ALA A 31 -9.30 6.88 -6.91
N PRO A 32 -10.11 6.63 -5.87
CA PRO A 32 -10.29 7.59 -4.80
C PRO A 32 -8.96 7.82 -4.06
N PRO A 33 -8.77 8.97 -3.38
CA PRO A 33 -7.60 9.26 -2.55
C PRO A 33 -7.63 8.46 -1.23
N TRP A 34 -7.69 7.14 -1.32
CA TRP A 34 -7.92 6.24 -0.19
C TRP A 34 -6.77 6.24 0.83
N GLN A 35 -5.56 6.60 0.41
CA GLN A 35 -4.43 6.72 1.33
C GLN A 35 -4.69 7.79 2.39
N ASP A 36 -5.30 8.92 2.01
CA ASP A 36 -5.63 10.01 2.92
C ASP A 36 -6.66 9.57 3.97
N GLU A 37 -7.57 8.66 3.60
CA GLU A 37 -8.54 8.06 4.52
C GLU A 37 -7.86 7.13 5.53
N VAL A 38 -6.93 6.29 5.07
CA VAL A 38 -6.18 5.38 5.94
C VAL A 38 -5.24 6.16 6.88
N GLU A 39 -4.51 7.16 6.36
CA GLU A 39 -3.66 8.05 7.15
C GLU A 39 -4.45 8.73 8.28
N ARG A 40 -5.58 9.35 7.93
CA ARG A 40 -6.46 10.00 8.90
C ARG A 40 -6.98 8.99 9.93
N SER A 41 -7.35 7.80 9.48
CA SER A 41 -7.89 6.74 10.35
C SER A 41 -6.84 6.08 11.24
N LEU A 42 -5.55 6.35 11.05
CA LEU A 42 -4.44 5.85 11.87
C LEU A 42 -3.67 6.97 12.58
N SER A 43 -4.11 8.22 12.44
CA SER A 43 -3.40 9.41 12.91
C SER A 43 -3.22 9.48 14.43
N ASP A 44 -4.01 8.74 15.20
CA ASP A 44 -3.94 8.63 16.66
C ASP A 44 -2.76 7.78 17.17
N ASP A 45 -2.11 6.98 16.32
CA ASP A 45 -0.98 6.14 16.74
C ASP A 45 0.36 6.87 16.56
N ASP A 46 0.95 7.37 17.64
CA ASP A 46 2.20 8.15 17.62
C ASP A 46 3.48 7.34 17.45
N THR A 47 3.39 6.00 17.49
CA THR A 47 4.51 5.09 17.26
C THR A 47 4.50 4.44 15.87
N LEU A 48 3.50 4.79 15.05
CA LEU A 48 3.33 4.28 13.70
C LEU A 48 3.97 5.21 12.67
N VAL A 49 4.67 4.60 11.71
CA VAL A 49 5.15 5.24 10.49
C VAL A 49 4.40 4.65 9.29
N VAL A 50 3.63 5.49 8.62
CA VAL A 50 2.91 5.16 7.39
C VAL A 50 3.79 5.51 6.18
N LEU A 51 4.07 4.51 5.36
CA LEU A 51 4.80 4.63 4.11
C LEU A 51 3.77 4.75 2.98
N ASN A 52 3.52 5.98 2.54
CA ASN A 52 2.55 6.27 1.49
C ASN A 52 3.27 6.51 0.15
N PRO A 53 3.12 5.62 -0.84
CA PRO A 53 3.79 5.77 -2.14
C PRO A 53 3.17 6.88 -3.02
N ARG A 54 1.99 7.40 -2.68
CA ARG A 54 1.33 8.44 -3.45
C ARG A 54 2.02 9.79 -3.23
N ARG A 55 2.87 10.16 -4.19
CA ARG A 55 3.56 11.46 -4.22
C ARG A 55 2.59 12.63 -4.34
N ASP A 56 2.93 13.72 -3.65
CA ASP A 56 2.22 14.99 -3.77
C ASP A 56 2.60 15.75 -5.06
N ASP A 57 3.81 15.53 -5.58
CA ASP A 57 4.38 16.18 -6.77
C ASP A 57 4.34 15.31 -8.04
N TRP A 58 3.46 14.29 -8.08
CA TRP A 58 3.36 13.40 -9.24
C TRP A 58 2.92 14.14 -10.50
N ASP A 59 3.60 13.87 -11.61
CA ASP A 59 3.27 14.41 -12.93
C ASP A 59 3.21 13.29 -13.96
N ALA A 60 2.02 13.12 -14.56
CA ALA A 60 1.72 12.07 -15.52
C ALA A 60 2.51 12.19 -16.84
N SER A 61 3.19 13.31 -17.08
CA SER A 61 4.11 13.49 -18.21
C SER A 61 5.45 12.79 -18.03
N TRP A 62 5.77 12.31 -16.82
CA TRP A 62 7.04 11.64 -16.57
C TRP A 62 7.15 10.36 -17.38
N PRO A 63 8.25 10.17 -18.14
CA PRO A 63 8.49 8.92 -18.84
C PRO A 63 8.53 7.75 -17.87
N GLN A 64 7.75 6.72 -18.14
CA GLN A 64 7.84 5.43 -17.44
C GLN A 64 9.04 4.63 -17.97
N SER A 65 10.23 5.17 -17.72
CA SER A 65 11.50 4.62 -18.19
C SER A 65 12.48 4.56 -17.03
N PRO A 66 13.22 3.44 -16.86
CA PRO A 66 14.26 3.38 -15.84
C PRO A 66 15.35 4.45 -16.05
N ALA A 67 15.50 5.01 -17.25
CA ALA A 67 16.44 6.10 -17.48
C ALA A 67 16.01 7.45 -16.86
N ASP A 68 14.72 7.64 -16.55
CA ASP A 68 14.24 8.82 -15.83
C ASP A 68 14.46 8.63 -14.33
N ALA A 69 15.31 9.48 -13.74
CA ALA A 69 15.68 9.37 -12.33
C ALA A 69 14.49 9.53 -11.36
N ARG A 70 13.45 10.27 -11.74
CA ARG A 70 12.27 10.48 -10.88
C ARG A 70 11.40 9.24 -10.87
N PHE A 71 11.17 8.66 -12.05
CA PHE A 71 10.44 7.41 -12.19
C PHE A 71 11.20 6.25 -11.52
N ARG A 72 12.51 6.11 -11.79
CA ARG A 72 13.35 5.11 -11.11
C ARG A 72 13.27 5.28 -9.59
N GLY A 73 13.48 6.50 -9.09
CA GLY A 73 13.44 6.78 -7.66
C GLY A 73 12.09 6.46 -7.03
N GLN A 74 10.98 6.67 -7.73
CA GLN A 74 9.65 6.26 -7.27
C GLN A 74 9.57 4.74 -7.10
N VAL A 75 9.91 4.00 -8.16
CA VAL A 75 9.79 2.53 -8.17
C VAL A 75 10.75 1.90 -7.14
N GLU A 76 11.98 2.39 -7.04
CA GLU A 76 12.95 1.90 -6.05
C GLU A 76 12.50 2.20 -4.62
N TRP A 77 11.94 3.39 -4.38
CA TRP A 77 11.37 3.74 -3.07
C TRP A 77 10.20 2.83 -2.70
N GLU A 78 9.28 2.58 -3.63
CA GLU A 78 8.13 1.68 -3.41
C GLU A 78 8.57 0.26 -3.08
N LEU A 79 9.57 -0.28 -3.80
CA LEU A 79 10.12 -1.61 -3.54
C LEU A 79 10.80 -1.68 -2.18
N GLU A 80 11.68 -0.73 -1.86
CA GLU A 80 12.39 -0.71 -0.58
C GLU A 80 11.42 -0.54 0.60
N ALA A 81 10.42 0.34 0.45
CA ALA A 81 9.40 0.57 1.47
C ALA A 81 8.55 -0.68 1.72
N GLN A 82 8.15 -1.40 0.65
CA GLN A 82 7.44 -2.68 0.76
C GLN A 82 8.31 -3.75 1.42
N GLU A 83 9.60 -3.83 1.12
CA GLU A 83 10.51 -4.79 1.73
C GLU A 83 10.69 -4.52 3.23
N ARG A 84 10.81 -3.26 3.62
CA ARG A 84 11.11 -2.85 5.00
C ARG A 84 9.90 -2.74 5.93
N ALA A 85 8.67 -2.69 5.40
CA ALA A 85 7.48 -2.53 6.22
C ALA A 85 7.15 -3.77 7.06
N ASP A 86 6.74 -3.56 8.31
CA ASP A 86 6.24 -4.62 9.21
C ASP A 86 4.90 -5.17 8.72
N LEU A 87 4.07 -4.28 8.16
CA LEU A 87 2.77 -4.61 7.58
C LEU A 87 2.58 -3.91 6.23
N ILE A 88 1.96 -4.62 5.29
CA ILE A 88 1.50 -4.10 4.02
C ILE A 88 -0.03 -4.20 4.02
N VAL A 89 -0.70 -3.09 3.73
CA VAL A 89 -2.11 -3.09 3.33
C VAL A 89 -2.19 -2.79 1.84
N MET A 90 -3.05 -3.51 1.14
CA MET A 90 -3.16 -3.42 -0.31
C MET A 90 -4.59 -3.17 -0.74
N TYR A 91 -4.85 -2.07 -1.45
CA TYR A 91 -6.19 -1.74 -1.91
C TYR A 91 -6.35 -1.83 -3.43
N PHE A 92 -7.28 -2.68 -3.87
CA PHE A 92 -7.74 -2.75 -5.26
C PHE A 92 -9.06 -1.98 -5.40
N ALA A 93 -8.98 -0.72 -5.84
CA ALA A 93 -10.16 0.11 -6.02
C ALA A 93 -11.08 -0.45 -7.13
N PRO A 94 -12.41 -0.33 -6.99
CA PRO A 94 -13.33 -0.64 -8.08
C PRO A 94 -13.00 0.20 -9.31
N THR A 95 -13.25 -0.34 -10.51
CA THR A 95 -13.05 0.34 -11.81
C THR A 95 -11.62 0.66 -12.23
N THR A 96 -10.60 0.40 -11.40
CA THR A 96 -9.18 0.56 -11.78
C THR A 96 -8.62 -0.69 -12.47
N ARG A 97 -7.45 -0.54 -13.11
CA ARG A 97 -6.70 -1.70 -13.64
C ARG A 97 -5.66 -2.26 -12.68
N ALA A 98 -4.99 -1.37 -11.95
CA ALA A 98 -3.98 -1.68 -10.93
C ALA A 98 -2.92 -2.74 -11.35
N PRO A 99 -2.30 -2.67 -12.55
CA PRO A 99 -1.39 -3.71 -13.02
C PRO A 99 -0.14 -3.84 -12.17
N ILE A 100 0.42 -2.74 -11.67
CA ILE A 100 1.60 -2.76 -10.79
C ILE A 100 1.23 -3.37 -9.44
N THR A 101 0.08 -3.02 -8.87
CA THR A 101 -0.43 -3.63 -7.63
C THR A 101 -0.59 -5.15 -7.75
N LEU A 102 -0.94 -5.69 -8.93
CA LEU A 102 -0.98 -7.14 -9.14
C LEU A 102 0.42 -7.77 -9.10
N LEU A 103 1.47 -7.07 -9.53
CA LEU A 103 2.86 -7.52 -9.38
C LEU A 103 3.28 -7.51 -7.91
N GLU A 104 2.97 -6.42 -7.22
CA GLU A 104 3.23 -6.24 -5.78
C GLU A 104 2.52 -7.30 -4.94
N LEU A 105 1.28 -7.67 -5.28
CA LEU A 105 0.58 -8.79 -4.65
C LEU A 105 1.40 -10.07 -4.77
N GLY A 106 1.96 -10.35 -5.95
CA GLY A 106 2.82 -11.51 -6.17
C GLY A 106 4.09 -11.50 -5.32
N LEU A 107 4.67 -10.33 -5.08
CA LEU A 107 5.86 -10.15 -4.23
C LEU A 107 5.53 -10.28 -2.73
N ALA A 108 4.41 -9.70 -2.29
CA ALA A 108 4.03 -9.58 -0.89
C ALA A 108 3.15 -10.72 -0.35
N ALA A 109 2.58 -11.57 -1.21
CA ALA A 109 1.66 -12.64 -0.79
C ALA A 109 2.29 -13.65 0.19
N ARG A 110 3.62 -13.77 0.19
CA ARG A 110 4.34 -14.65 1.11
C ARG A 110 4.86 -13.85 2.30
N GLY A 111 4.84 -14.46 3.49
CA GLY A 111 5.44 -13.88 4.69
C GLY A 111 4.45 -13.35 5.73
N GLY A 112 3.13 -13.47 5.53
CA GLY A 112 2.12 -13.24 6.57
C GLY A 112 1.87 -11.77 6.97
N ARG A 113 2.58 -10.84 6.33
CA ARG A 113 2.54 -9.39 6.58
C ARG A 113 1.68 -8.61 5.58
N LEU A 114 0.74 -9.26 4.90
CA LEU A 114 -0.15 -8.62 3.92
C LEU A 114 -1.60 -8.72 4.37
N VAL A 115 -2.38 -7.65 4.17
CA VAL A 115 -3.85 -7.64 4.17
C VAL A 115 -4.32 -6.98 2.88
N VAL A 116 -5.27 -7.60 2.19
CA VAL A 116 -5.82 -7.10 0.94
C VAL A 116 -7.24 -6.59 1.17
N CYS A 117 -7.56 -5.42 0.62
CA CYS A 117 -8.91 -4.92 0.46
C CYS A 117 -9.25 -4.94 -1.03
N CYS A 118 -10.26 -5.72 -1.41
CA CYS A 118 -10.66 -5.91 -2.81
C CYS A 118 -12.20 -5.91 -2.92
N PRO A 119 -12.83 -4.73 -2.78
CA PRO A 119 -14.27 -4.56 -2.98
C PRO A 119 -14.74 -5.09 -4.33
N ASP A 120 -16.03 -5.42 -4.39
CA ASP A 120 -16.70 -5.74 -5.63
C ASP A 120 -16.50 -4.64 -6.68
N GLY A 121 -16.27 -5.06 -7.93
CA GLY A 121 -16.05 -4.15 -9.06
C GLY A 121 -14.60 -3.99 -9.50
N PHE A 122 -13.64 -4.65 -8.84
CA PHE A 122 -12.30 -4.83 -9.42
C PHE A 122 -12.29 -5.93 -10.49
N TRP A 123 -11.83 -5.61 -11.70
CA TRP A 123 -11.95 -6.47 -12.89
C TRP A 123 -11.19 -7.82 -12.82
N ARG A 124 -10.30 -8.00 -11.83
CA ARG A 124 -9.55 -9.23 -11.56
C ARG A 124 -9.76 -9.76 -10.15
N GLN A 125 -10.83 -9.35 -9.46
CA GLN A 125 -11.15 -9.74 -8.08
C GLN A 125 -11.03 -11.25 -7.86
N GLY A 126 -11.61 -12.09 -8.73
CA GLY A 126 -11.50 -13.55 -8.58
C GLY A 126 -10.06 -14.09 -8.61
N ASN A 127 -9.15 -13.46 -9.37
CA ASN A 127 -7.74 -13.86 -9.37
C ASN A 127 -7.07 -13.45 -8.06
N VAL A 128 -7.36 -12.24 -7.56
CA VAL A 128 -6.86 -11.74 -6.28
C VAL A 128 -7.31 -12.66 -5.15
N GLN A 129 -8.60 -13.01 -5.10
CA GLN A 129 -9.18 -13.90 -4.09
C GLN A 129 -8.51 -15.28 -4.09
N ILE A 130 -8.37 -15.93 -5.25
CA ILE A 130 -7.73 -17.26 -5.35
C ILE A 130 -6.27 -17.21 -4.90
N VAL A 131 -5.51 -16.17 -5.28
CA VAL A 131 -4.12 -16.00 -4.84
C VAL A 131 -4.06 -15.80 -3.33
N CYS A 132 -4.91 -14.94 -2.79
CA CYS A 132 -4.94 -14.65 -1.36
C CYS A 132 -5.30 -15.90 -0.54
N GLU A 133 -6.33 -16.64 -0.95
CA GLU A 133 -6.72 -17.90 -0.34
C GLU A 133 -5.56 -18.91 -0.34
N ARG A 134 -4.90 -19.08 -1.49
CA ARG A 134 -3.76 -20.00 -1.64
C ARG A 134 -2.61 -19.70 -0.69
N TYR A 135 -2.34 -18.43 -0.40
CA TYR A 135 -1.23 -17.99 0.44
C TYR A 135 -1.64 -17.58 1.86
N GLY A 136 -2.92 -17.76 2.24
CA GLY A 136 -3.43 -17.39 3.56
C GLY A 136 -3.42 -15.88 3.82
N VAL A 137 -3.55 -15.06 2.79
CA VAL A 137 -3.65 -13.60 2.89
C VAL A 137 -5.10 -13.22 3.22
N PRO A 138 -5.38 -12.48 4.30
CA PRO A 138 -6.71 -11.99 4.60
C PRO A 138 -7.20 -11.02 3.53
N VAL A 139 -8.44 -11.19 3.08
CA VAL A 139 -9.12 -10.29 2.15
C VAL A 139 -10.33 -9.68 2.85
N VAL A 140 -10.52 -8.37 2.71
CA VAL A 140 -11.66 -7.62 3.23
C VAL A 140 -12.33 -6.80 2.12
N ASP A 141 -13.57 -6.38 2.37
CA ASP A 141 -14.42 -5.79 1.33
C ASP A 141 -14.40 -4.25 1.30
N ASP A 142 -13.87 -3.60 2.33
CA ASP A 142 -13.85 -2.13 2.42
C ASP A 142 -12.66 -1.58 3.23
N LEU A 143 -12.46 -0.27 3.14
CA LEU A 143 -11.35 0.43 3.82
C LEU A 143 -11.50 0.45 5.34
N THR A 144 -12.73 0.42 5.86
CA THR A 144 -12.97 0.38 7.32
C THR A 144 -12.47 -0.95 7.89
N ALA A 145 -12.82 -2.06 7.24
CA ALA A 145 -12.33 -3.40 7.59
C ALA A 145 -10.82 -3.54 7.37
N LEU A 146 -10.26 -2.86 6.36
CA LEU A 146 -8.81 -2.82 6.12
C LEU A 146 -8.08 -2.15 7.28
N VAL A 147 -8.53 -0.97 7.71
CA VAL A 147 -7.96 -0.22 8.84
C VAL A 147 -8.08 -1.03 10.13
N ALA A 148 -9.25 -1.64 10.39
CA ALA A 148 -9.45 -2.48 11.56
C ALA A 148 -8.48 -3.68 11.58
N SER A 149 -8.31 -4.34 10.43
CA SER A 149 -7.36 -5.45 10.26
C SER A 149 -5.91 -5.01 10.46
N ALA A 150 -5.56 -3.82 9.97
CA ALA A 150 -4.22 -3.25 10.13
C ALA A 150 -3.89 -3.00 11.61
N ARG A 151 -4.79 -2.35 12.34
CA ARG A 151 -4.66 -2.13 13.79
C ARG A 151 -4.50 -3.43 14.55
N ALA A 152 -5.33 -4.43 14.24
CA ALA A 152 -5.28 -5.73 14.91
C ALA A 152 -3.94 -6.46 14.67
N LYS A 153 -3.34 -6.33 13.49
CA LYS A 153 -2.03 -6.91 13.18
C LYS A 153 -0.89 -6.13 13.84
N LEU A 154 -0.92 -4.80 13.77
CA LEU A 154 0.09 -3.91 14.38
C LEU A 154 0.13 -3.98 15.91
N ALA A 155 -0.94 -4.44 16.55
CA ALA A 155 -0.99 -4.66 18.01
C ALA A 155 -0.43 -6.03 18.46
N ARG A 156 -0.16 -6.95 17.53
CA ARG A 156 0.29 -8.33 17.81
C ARG A 156 1.79 -8.56 17.55
N GLY A 157 2.46 -7.61 16.90
CA GLY A 157 3.92 -7.60 16.73
C GLY A 157 4.56 -6.77 17.83
#